data_AF-A0A6B3I4A4-F1
#
_entry.id   AF-A0A6B3I4A4-F1
#
_cell.length_a   1.000
_cell.length_b   1.000
_cell.length_c   1.000
_cell.angle_alpha   90.00
_cell.angle_beta   90.00
_cell.angle_gamma   90.00
#
_symmetry.space_group_name_H-M   'P 1'
#
loop_
_entity.id
_entity.type
_entity.pdbx_description
1 polymer ?
#
loop_
_entity_poly.entity_id
_entity_poly.type
_entity_poly.pdbx_seq_one_letter_code
_entity_poly.pdbx_strand_id
1 'polypeptide(L)'
;DGHADLVAVERVVAQLDGSAWTFHRAIDRATDRDALRKQLADLPGLDTYLTAGSPTGVDDGIPTLLAEAARAGEPGYEAQILVGGGLQLHHLPRLRAAGIDAFHI
;
A
#
# COMPACT_ATOMS: atom_id res chain seq x y z
N ASP A 1 -13.59 -3.72 -12.31
CA ASP A 1 -14.14 -4.56 -11.23
C ASP A 1 -13.41 -4.38 -9.89
N GLY A 2 -12.42 -3.47 -9.82
CA GLY A 2 -11.68 -3.19 -8.59
C GLY A 2 -10.59 -4.22 -8.27
N HIS A 3 -10.27 -5.13 -9.19
CA HIS A 3 -9.05 -5.92 -9.15
C HIS A 3 -7.93 -5.19 -9.89
N ALA A 4 -6.68 -5.44 -9.50
CA ALA A 4 -5.55 -4.99 -10.30
C ALA A 4 -5.48 -5.81 -11.59
N ASP A 5 -5.11 -5.14 -12.69
CA ASP A 5 -4.76 -5.81 -13.93
C ASP A 5 -3.35 -6.40 -13.79
N LEU A 6 -3.26 -7.64 -13.31
CA LEU A 6 -1.99 -8.32 -13.06
C LEU A 6 -1.15 -8.46 -14.33
N VAL A 7 -1.78 -8.68 -15.49
CA VAL A 7 -1.07 -8.76 -16.77
C VAL A 7 -0.41 -7.43 -17.12
N ALA A 8 -1.10 -6.32 -16.90
CA ALA A 8 -0.52 -4.99 -17.10
C ALA A 8 0.61 -4.72 -16.10
N VAL A 9 0.43 -5.07 -14.82
CA VAL A 9 1.46 -4.89 -13.79
C VAL A 9 2.71 -5.70 -14.12
N GLU A 10 2.58 -6.99 -14.44
CA GLU A 10 3.70 -7.87 -14.82
C GLU A 10 4.49 -7.30 -16.00
N ARG A 11 3.80 -6.75 -17.02
CA ARG A 11 4.46 -6.12 -18.17
C ARG A 11 5.28 -4.90 -17.79
N VAL A 12 4.78 -4.08 -16.86
CA VAL A 12 5.53 -2.91 -16.37
C VAL A 12 6.71 -3.38 -15.53
N VAL A 13 6.50 -4.31 -14.60
CA VAL A 13 7.56 -4.85 -13.72
C VAL A 13 8.69 -5.49 -14.53
N ALA A 14 8.37 -6.17 -15.63
CA ALA A 14 9.37 -6.75 -16.53
C ALA A 14 10.30 -5.71 -17.20
N GLN A 15 9.96 -4.41 -17.16
CA GLN A 15 10.79 -3.32 -17.69
C GLN A 15 11.63 -2.62 -16.61
N LEU A 16 11.50 -3.02 -15.34
CA LEU A 16 12.15 -2.34 -14.22
C LEU A 16 13.55 -2.87 -13.91
N ASP A 17 13.98 -3.97 -14.55
CA ASP A 17 15.30 -4.59 -14.37
C ASP A 17 15.67 -4.81 -12.88
N GLY A 18 14.69 -5.22 -12.08
CA GLY A 18 14.87 -5.49 -10.64
C GLY A 18 14.88 -4.24 -9.76
N SER A 19 14.61 -3.06 -10.31
CA SER A 19 14.46 -1.83 -9.53
C SER A 19 13.30 -1.94 -8.54
N ALA A 20 13.49 -1.34 -7.36
CA ALA A 20 12.44 -1.16 -6.38
C ALA A 20 11.28 -0.33 -6.95
N TRP A 21 10.04 -0.69 -6.60
CA TRP A 21 8.86 0.01 -7.07
C TRP A 21 7.71 0.03 -6.06
N THR A 22 6.96 1.13 -6.13
CA THR A 22 5.77 1.41 -5.32
C THR A 22 4.50 1.07 -6.10
N PHE A 23 3.62 0.24 -5.53
CA PHE A 23 2.24 0.19 -6.02
C PHE A 23 1.48 1.41 -5.48
N HIS A 24 1.01 2.26 -6.39
CA HIS A 24 0.40 3.54 -6.02
C HIS A 24 -1.00 3.37 -5.41
N ARG A 25 -1.73 4.49 -5.26
CA ARG A 25 -3.07 4.56 -4.66
C ARG A 25 -4.20 3.81 -5.38
N ALA A 26 -3.89 2.95 -6.36
CA ALA A 26 -4.88 2.04 -6.93
C ALA A 26 -5.40 1.05 -5.88
N ILE A 27 -4.57 0.68 -4.89
CA ILE A 27 -4.96 -0.17 -3.76
C ILE A 27 -6.11 0.41 -2.93
N ASP A 28 -6.25 1.73 -2.87
CA ASP A 28 -7.38 2.40 -2.19
C ASP A 28 -8.73 2.13 -2.86
N ARG A 29 -8.74 1.63 -4.10
CA ARG A 29 -9.94 1.28 -4.86
C ARG A 29 -10.09 -0.24 -5.05
N ALA A 30 -9.24 -1.03 -4.41
CA ALA A 30 -9.29 -2.47 -4.52
C ALA A 30 -10.55 -3.03 -3.85
N THR A 31 -11.26 -3.92 -4.52
CA THR A 31 -12.41 -4.63 -3.94
C THR A 31 -11.98 -5.56 -2.81
N ASP A 32 -10.77 -6.13 -2.93
CA ASP A 32 -10.11 -6.92 -1.90
C ASP A 32 -8.62 -6.54 -1.83
N ARG A 33 -8.25 -5.83 -0.75
CA ARG A 33 -6.87 -5.36 -0.54
C ARG A 33 -5.93 -6.48 -0.12
N ASP A 34 -6.41 -7.49 0.61
CA ASP A 34 -5.60 -8.61 1.07
C ASP A 34 -5.25 -9.52 -0.11
N ALA A 35 -6.23 -9.82 -0.97
CA ALA A 35 -6.00 -10.57 -2.19
C ALA A 35 -5.04 -9.83 -3.13
N LEU A 36 -5.24 -8.53 -3.35
CA LEU A 36 -4.34 -7.70 -4.16
C LEU A 36 -2.91 -7.74 -3.62
N ARG A 37 -2.74 -7.55 -2.30
CA ARG A 37 -1.42 -7.57 -1.65
C ARG A 37 -0.68 -8.88 -1.87
N LYS A 38 -1.38 -10.00 -1.66
CA LYS A 38 -0.82 -11.34 -1.87
C LYS A 38 -0.43 -11.60 -3.33
N GLN A 39 -1.26 -11.17 -4.29
CA GLN A 39 -0.96 -11.32 -5.71
C GLN A 39 0.27 -10.52 -6.14
N LEU A 40 0.45 -9.32 -5.60
CA LEU A 40 1.58 -8.46 -5.95
C LEU A 40 2.86 -8.82 -5.19
N ALA A 41 2.78 -9.46 -4.03
CA ALA A 41 3.93 -9.84 -3.21
C ALA A 41 4.87 -10.85 -3.90
N ASP A 42 4.35 -11.63 -4.85
CA ASP A 42 5.14 -12.55 -5.65
C ASP A 42 5.93 -11.85 -6.78
N LEU A 43 5.67 -10.57 -7.03
CA LEU A 43 6.37 -9.80 -8.07
C LEU A 43 7.68 -9.21 -7.53
N PRO A 44 8.79 -9.32 -8.28
CA PRO A 44 10.09 -8.84 -7.81
C PRO A 44 10.12 -7.33 -7.68
N GLY A 45 10.79 -6.83 -6.64
CA GLY A 45 11.09 -5.41 -6.47
C GLY A 45 9.96 -4.58 -5.85
N LEU A 46 8.80 -5.16 -5.52
CA LEU A 46 7.78 -4.43 -4.77
C LEU A 46 8.32 -4.09 -3.38
N ASP A 47 8.46 -2.80 -3.08
CA ASP A 47 9.01 -2.35 -1.80
C ASP A 47 7.96 -1.61 -0.95
N THR A 48 6.99 -0.97 -1.59
CA THR A 48 6.08 -0.04 -0.94
C THR A 48 4.68 -0.03 -1.55
N TYR A 49 3.69 0.27 -0.71
CA TYR A 49 2.35 0.66 -1.13
C TYR A 49 2.10 2.12 -0.75
N LEU A 50 1.85 3.00 -1.75
CA LEU A 50 1.32 4.33 -1.48
C LEU A 50 -0.19 4.25 -1.30
N THR A 51 -0.67 4.51 -0.09
CA THR A 51 -2.07 4.26 0.30
C THR A 51 -2.58 5.31 1.28
N ALA A 52 -3.84 5.70 1.14
CA ALA A 52 -4.57 6.41 2.17
C ALA A 52 -5.35 5.45 3.09
N GLY A 53 -5.48 4.17 2.70
CA GLY A 53 -6.29 3.17 3.40
C GLY A 53 -7.79 3.25 3.04
N SER A 54 -8.14 4.20 2.18
CA SER A 54 -9.50 4.50 1.71
C SER A 54 -9.43 5.31 0.41
N PRO A 55 -10.39 5.17 -0.52
CA PRO A 55 -10.44 6.02 -1.71
C PRO A 55 -10.69 7.51 -1.39
N THR A 56 -11.28 7.81 -0.22
CA THR A 56 -11.66 9.16 0.21
C THR A 56 -10.56 9.91 0.97
N GLY A 57 -9.51 9.22 1.43
CA GLY A 57 -8.35 9.86 2.08
C GLY A 57 -8.00 9.25 3.44
N VAL A 58 -6.97 9.81 4.08
CA VAL A 58 -6.40 9.26 5.32
C VAL A 58 -7.39 9.26 6.46
N ASP A 59 -8.22 10.31 6.61
CA ASP A 59 -9.24 10.40 7.67
C ASP A 59 -10.09 9.11 7.78
N ASP A 60 -10.64 8.67 6.65
CA ASP A 60 -11.48 7.47 6.57
C ASP A 60 -10.65 6.18 6.56
N GLY A 61 -9.39 6.26 6.11
CA GLY A 61 -8.52 5.10 5.91
C GLY A 61 -7.68 4.70 7.13
N ILE A 62 -7.66 5.50 8.20
CA ILE A 62 -6.90 5.19 9.43
C ILE A 62 -7.16 3.76 9.94
N PRO A 63 -8.41 3.26 10.10
CA PRO A 63 -8.62 1.90 10.59
C PRO A 63 -7.95 0.83 9.72
N THR A 64 -8.01 0.97 8.39
CA THR A 64 -7.34 0.10 7.43
C THR A 64 -5.84 0.15 7.61
N LEU A 65 -5.24 1.35 7.65
CA LEU A 65 -3.80 1.54 7.79
C LEU A 65 -3.27 0.86 9.07
N LEU A 66 -3.99 1.01 10.19
CA LEU A 66 -3.62 0.39 11.46
C LEU A 66 -3.72 -1.14 11.41
N ALA A 67 -4.78 -1.68 10.80
CA ALA A 67 -4.96 -3.11 10.65
C ALA A 67 -3.90 -3.74 9.74
N GLU A 68 -3.52 -3.07 8.65
CA GLU A 68 -2.47 -3.54 7.75
C GLU A 68 -1.08 -3.43 8.40
N ALA A 69 -0.80 -2.35 9.16
CA ALA A 69 0.46 -2.21 9.89
C ALA A 69 0.65 -3.29 10.96
N ALA A 70 -0.43 -3.73 11.62
CA ALA A 70 -0.37 -4.81 12.61
C ALA A 70 0.03 -6.17 12.02
N ARG A 71 -0.06 -6.33 10.69
CA ARG A 71 0.28 -7.55 9.96
C ARG A 71 1.67 -7.50 9.34
N ALA A 72 2.47 -6.49 9.66
CA ALA A 72 3.81 -6.32 9.09
C ALA A 72 4.65 -7.60 9.20
N GLY A 73 5.21 -8.05 8.08
CA GLY A 73 6.01 -9.28 8.00
C GLY A 73 5.21 -10.57 7.78
N GLU A 74 3.88 -10.53 7.79
CA GLU A 74 3.06 -11.63 7.27
C GLU A 74 3.12 -11.71 5.73
N PRO A 75 2.86 -12.89 5.12
CA PRO A 75 2.76 -13.01 3.67
C PRO A 75 1.80 -12.00 3.03
N GLY A 76 2.33 -11.14 2.14
CA GLY A 76 1.60 -10.04 1.48
C GLY A 76 1.73 -8.68 2.20
N TYR A 77 2.38 -8.64 3.36
CA TYR A 77 2.52 -7.47 4.23
C TYR A 77 3.98 -7.13 4.54
N GLU A 78 4.90 -7.61 3.71
CA GLU A 78 6.34 -7.31 3.79
C GLU A 78 6.66 -5.93 3.21
N ALA A 79 5.97 -5.53 2.12
CA ALA A 79 6.14 -4.22 1.52
C ALA A 79 5.64 -3.10 2.46
N GLN A 80 6.46 -2.05 2.62
CA GLN A 80 6.22 -0.97 3.56
C GLN A 80 4.99 -0.13 3.17
N ILE A 81 4.26 0.34 4.18
CA ILE A 81 3.13 1.27 3.99
C ILE A 81 3.67 2.70 3.90
N LEU A 82 3.55 3.32 2.72
CA LEU A 82 3.80 4.73 2.50
C LEU A 82 2.46 5.48 2.55
N VAL A 83 2.19 6.22 3.64
CA VAL A 83 0.89 6.90 3.79
C VAL A 83 0.84 8.19 3.00
N GLY A 84 -0.18 8.34 2.14
CA GLY A 84 -0.41 9.57 1.38
C GLY A 84 -1.81 9.63 0.78
N GLY A 85 -2.30 10.85 0.51
CA GLY A 85 -3.68 11.10 0.04
C GLY A 85 -4.53 11.85 1.07
N GLY A 86 -4.27 13.14 1.24
CA GLY A 86 -4.91 13.96 2.28
C GLY A 86 -4.27 13.81 3.67
N LEU A 87 -3.01 13.36 3.73
CA LEU A 87 -2.27 13.29 4.98
C LEU A 87 -2.09 14.68 5.59
N GLN A 88 -2.36 14.81 6.89
CA GLN A 88 -2.22 16.04 7.66
C GLN A 88 -1.43 15.75 8.94
N LEU A 89 -0.84 16.79 9.54
CA LEU A 89 0.00 16.66 10.74
C LEU A 89 -0.71 15.96 11.92
N HIS A 90 -2.02 16.15 12.05
CA HIS A 90 -2.79 15.58 13.16
C HIS A 90 -2.96 14.05 13.04
N HIS A 91 -2.76 13.46 11.86
CA HIS A 91 -2.75 12.01 11.67
C HIS A 91 -1.47 11.34 12.20
N LEU A 92 -0.34 12.07 12.19
CA LEU A 92 0.99 11.49 12.43
C LEU A 92 1.14 10.79 13.78
N PRO A 93 0.65 11.33 14.93
CA PRO A 93 0.81 10.66 16.21
C PRO A 93 0.18 9.27 16.23
N ARG A 94 -1.01 9.12 15.64
CA ARG A 94 -1.74 7.84 15.60
C ARG A 94 -1.07 6.84 14.66
N LEU A 95 -0.61 7.29 13.49
CA LEU A 95 0.09 6.44 12.53
C LEU A 95 1.43 5.95 13.10
N ARG A 96 2.23 6.85 13.69
CA ARG A 96 3.51 6.49 14.31
C ARG A 96 3.36 5.54 15.49
N ALA A 97 2.32 5.70 16.31
CA ALA A 97 2.03 4.79 17.42
C ALA A 97 1.76 3.34 16.94
N ALA A 98 1.39 3.17 15.67
CA ALA A 98 1.17 1.87 15.05
C ALA A 98 2.38 1.34 14.25
N GLY A 99 3.54 2.01 14.37
CA GLY A 99 4.75 1.61 13.65
C GLY A 99 4.83 2.09 12.20
N ILE A 100 3.89 2.91 11.73
CA ILE A 100 3.96 3.50 10.39
C ILE A 100 4.88 4.73 10.44
N ASP A 101 5.94 4.70 9.64
CA ASP A 101 7.00 5.72 9.63
C ASP A 101 7.28 6.35 8.25
N ALA A 102 6.69 5.84 7.17
CA ALA A 102 6.78 6.40 5.82
C ALA A 102 5.55 7.24 5.43
N PHE A 103 5.81 8.45 4.93
CA PHE A 103 4.79 9.45 4.60
C PHE A 103 5.09 10.15 3.26
N HIS A 104 4.05 10.41 2.48
CA HIS A 104 4.10 11.14 1.20
C HIS A 104 3.17 12.37 1.25
N ILE A 105 3.72 13.54 0.94
CA ILE A 105 3.09 14.87 1.05
C ILE A 105 3.09 15.55 -0.30
#